data_AF-A0AAD2BVA9-F1
#
_entry.id   AF-A0AAD2BVA9-F1
#
_cell.length_a   1.000
_cell.length_b   1.000
_cell.length_c   1.000
_cell.angle_alpha   90.00
_cell.angle_beta   90.00
_cell.angle_gamma   90.00
#
_symmetry.space_group_name_H-M   'P 1'
#
loop_
_entity.id
_entity.type
_entity.pdbx_description
1 polymer ?
#
loop_
_entity_poly.entity_id
_entity_poly.type
_entity_poly.pdbx_seq_one_letter_code
_entity_poly.pdbx_strand_id
1 'polypeptide(L)'
;MTDGSGGTRIASFFDFDDAGPGWLAHELAVYLWAMLQRTASAEPDTATRERWLRYIAGYRSVRKIGDADFAAIALFVIVRHFWLMGEYAGRIDVWGTQAMPTTWLQKQVDLLTAWESMQTPK
;
A
#
# COMPACT_ATOMS: atom_id res chain seq x y z
N MET A 1 2.65 -4.67 20.96
CA MET A 1 3.56 -3.57 21.32
C MET A 1 4.17 -3.93 22.66
N THR A 2 5.49 -3.90 22.75
CA THR A 2 6.20 -4.05 24.02
C THR A 2 6.42 -2.66 24.59
N ASP A 3 6.27 -2.53 25.91
CA ASP A 3 6.59 -1.28 26.59
C ASP A 3 8.12 -1.18 26.74
N GLY A 4 8.67 -0.06 26.28
CA GLY A 4 10.05 0.34 26.50
C GLY A 4 10.22 1.11 27.80
N SER A 5 11.46 1.48 28.10
CA SER A 5 11.77 2.31 29.26
C SER A 5 10.97 3.62 29.24
N GLY A 6 10.46 4.03 30.41
CA GLY A 6 9.74 5.30 30.57
C GLY A 6 8.34 5.35 29.94
N GLY A 7 7.71 4.20 29.67
CA GLY A 7 6.36 4.16 29.07
C GLY A 7 6.33 4.40 27.56
N THR A 8 7.50 4.36 26.92
CA THR A 8 7.62 4.47 25.47
C THR A 8 7.07 3.22 24.80
N ARG A 9 6.30 3.35 23.72
CA ARG A 9 5.88 2.18 22.94
C ARG A 9 6.98 1.77 21.98
N ILE A 10 7.37 0.49 21.99
CA ILE A 10 8.30 -0.07 21.03
C ILE A 10 7.53 -0.72 19.89
N ALA A 11 7.84 -0.31 18.67
CA ALA A 11 7.45 -1.00 17.45
C ALA A 11 8.57 -1.93 17.01
N SER A 12 8.23 -3.17 16.71
CA SER A 12 9.15 -4.15 16.14
C SER A 12 8.64 -4.50 14.75
N PHE A 13 9.48 -4.31 13.75
CA PHE A 13 9.20 -4.65 12.36
C PHE A 13 9.78 -6.03 12.06
N PHE A 14 9.04 -6.85 11.35
CA PHE A 14 9.39 -8.20 10.91
C PHE A 14 8.83 -8.42 9.49
N ASP A 15 9.09 -9.57 8.87
CA ASP A 15 8.65 -9.89 7.51
C ASP A 15 9.37 -9.04 6.43
N PHE A 16 10.70 -9.19 6.38
CA PHE A 16 11.59 -8.53 5.42
C PHE A 16 12.00 -9.45 4.26
N ASP A 17 11.27 -10.54 4.04
CA ASP A 17 11.47 -11.49 2.94
C ASP A 17 11.27 -10.85 1.56
N ASP A 18 10.37 -9.86 1.46
CA ASP A 18 10.16 -9.04 0.27
C ASP A 18 11.02 -7.74 0.25
N ALA A 19 11.99 -7.59 1.16
CA ALA A 19 12.82 -6.39 1.21
C ALA A 19 13.88 -6.36 0.09
N GLY A 20 14.14 -5.16 -0.44
CA GLY A 20 15.18 -4.95 -1.45
C GLY A 20 15.35 -3.48 -1.82
N PRO A 21 16.34 -3.17 -2.70
CA PRO A 21 16.47 -1.83 -3.26
C PRO A 21 15.21 -1.43 -4.04
N GLY A 22 14.79 -0.18 -3.90
CA GLY A 22 13.59 0.32 -4.57
C GLY A 22 13.38 1.82 -4.43
N TRP A 23 12.26 2.30 -4.96
CA TRP A 23 11.87 3.70 -4.88
C TRP A 23 11.21 4.02 -3.53
N LEU A 24 11.52 5.19 -2.98
CA LEU A 24 10.85 5.70 -1.77
C LEU A 24 9.32 5.75 -1.95
N ALA A 25 8.88 6.19 -3.12
CA ALA A 25 7.45 6.24 -3.45
C ALA A 25 6.77 4.85 -3.39
N HIS A 26 7.48 3.77 -3.75
CA HIS A 26 6.97 2.41 -3.63
C HIS A 26 6.80 2.00 -2.16
N GLU A 27 7.82 2.23 -1.31
CA GLU A 27 7.74 1.95 0.13
C GLU A 27 6.53 2.63 0.78
N LEU A 28 6.30 3.91 0.47
CA LEU A 28 5.17 4.66 1.00
C LEU A 28 3.82 4.22 0.39
N ALA A 29 3.80 3.84 -0.88
CA ALA A 29 2.60 3.40 -1.58
C ALA A 29 2.03 2.11 -1.02
N VAL A 30 2.86 1.18 -0.54
CA VAL A 30 2.39 -0.09 0.05
C VAL A 30 1.42 0.16 1.21
N TYR A 31 1.67 1.16 2.05
CA TYR A 31 0.77 1.48 3.15
C TYR A 31 -0.57 2.09 2.66
N LEU A 32 -0.53 3.03 1.71
CA LEU A 32 -1.74 3.60 1.11
C LEU A 32 -2.58 2.52 0.42
N TRP A 33 -1.93 1.72 -0.42
CA TRP A 33 -2.51 0.58 -1.12
C TRP A 33 -3.19 -0.39 -0.15
N ALA A 34 -2.52 -0.77 0.94
CA ALA A 34 -3.08 -1.70 1.93
C ALA A 34 -4.34 -1.14 2.59
N MET A 35 -4.44 0.17 2.82
CA MET A 35 -5.66 0.76 3.36
C MET A 35 -6.82 0.76 2.35
N LEU A 36 -6.55 1.06 1.08
CA LEU A 36 -7.56 1.02 0.01
C LEU A 36 -8.11 -0.40 -0.22
N GLN A 37 -7.24 -1.41 -0.09
CA GLN A 37 -7.67 -2.82 -0.16
C GLN A 37 -8.66 -3.18 0.96
N ARG A 38 -8.47 -2.65 2.18
CA ARG A 38 -9.35 -2.95 3.34
C ARG A 38 -10.76 -2.39 3.21
N THR A 39 -10.90 -1.23 2.57
CA THR A 39 -12.22 -0.64 2.27
C THR A 39 -12.78 -1.12 0.93
N ALA A 40 -11.95 -1.84 0.15
CA ALA A 40 -12.26 -2.33 -1.18
C ALA A 40 -12.79 -1.24 -2.12
N SER A 41 -12.25 -0.03 -1.95
CA SER A 41 -12.61 1.22 -2.61
C SER A 41 -11.41 1.79 -3.37
N ALA A 42 -11.68 2.44 -4.50
CA ALA A 42 -10.64 3.16 -5.24
C ALA A 42 -10.19 4.42 -4.49
N GLU A 43 -11.09 5.06 -3.73
CA GLU A 43 -10.80 6.28 -2.98
C GLU A 43 -10.76 6.01 -1.47
N PRO A 44 -9.87 6.68 -0.71
CA PRO A 44 -9.83 6.58 0.72
C PRO A 44 -11.04 7.27 1.35
N ASP A 45 -11.74 6.57 2.25
CA ASP A 45 -12.74 7.20 3.11
C ASP A 45 -12.09 8.20 4.10
N THR A 46 -12.92 8.95 4.84
CA THR A 46 -12.43 9.97 5.78
C THR A 46 -11.43 9.40 6.79
N ALA A 47 -11.71 8.22 7.34
CA ALA A 47 -10.85 7.60 8.35
C ALA A 47 -9.52 7.11 7.75
N THR A 48 -9.55 6.55 6.54
CA THR A 48 -8.37 6.13 5.79
C THR A 48 -7.51 7.32 5.42
N ARG A 49 -8.13 8.40 4.95
CA ARG A 49 -7.44 9.65 4.64
C ARG A 49 -6.77 10.22 5.88
N GLU A 50 -7.45 10.27 7.02
CA GLU A 50 -6.84 10.74 8.27
C GLU A 50 -5.63 9.89 8.68
N ARG A 51 -5.73 8.56 8.62
CA ARG A 51 -4.62 7.66 8.91
C ARG A 51 -3.44 7.86 7.96
N TRP A 52 -3.70 8.02 6.66
CA TRP A 52 -2.70 8.31 5.65
C TRP A 52 -1.94 9.61 5.97
N LEU A 53 -2.66 10.68 6.29
CA LEU A 53 -2.04 11.98 6.59
C LEU A 53 -1.18 11.93 7.85
N ARG A 54 -1.63 11.22 8.89
CA ARG A 54 -0.84 10.98 10.11
C ARG A 54 0.43 10.17 9.82
N TYR A 55 0.33 9.14 8.97
CA TYR A 55 1.49 8.34 8.54
C TYR A 55 2.53 9.20 7.81
N ILE A 56 2.10 9.98 6.81
CA ILE A 56 2.99 10.87 6.06
C ILE A 56 3.58 11.97 6.93
N ALA A 57 2.80 12.55 7.85
CA ALA A 57 3.31 13.54 8.80
C ALA A 57 4.39 12.93 9.71
N GLY A 58 4.17 11.72 10.21
CA GLY A 58 5.16 10.95 10.98
C GLY A 58 6.44 10.70 10.18
N TYR A 59 6.32 10.23 8.93
CA TYR A 59 7.48 9.99 8.06
C TYR A 59 8.27 11.29 7.81
N ARG A 60 7.57 12.37 7.47
CA ARG A 60 8.16 13.71 7.22
C ARG A 60 8.85 14.31 8.43
N SER A 61 8.49 13.90 9.65
CA SER A 61 9.16 14.37 10.87
C SER A 61 10.61 13.88 10.99
N VAL A 62 10.98 12.82 10.26
CA VAL A 62 12.32 12.21 10.30
C VAL A 62 13.03 12.31 8.95
N ARG A 63 12.29 12.20 7.83
CA ARG A 63 12.86 12.18 6.49
C ARG A 63 12.06 13.04 5.51
N LYS A 64 12.76 13.92 4.77
CA LYS A 64 12.15 14.68 3.67
C LYS A 64 11.69 13.73 2.56
N ILE A 65 10.49 13.98 2.05
CA ILE A 65 9.95 13.35 0.83
C ILE A 65 9.95 14.43 -0.25
N GLY A 66 10.63 14.18 -1.38
CA GLY A 66 10.62 15.11 -2.51
C GLY A 66 9.24 15.16 -3.18
N ASP A 67 8.95 16.26 -3.89
CA ASP A 67 7.65 16.43 -4.54
C ASP A 67 7.41 15.37 -5.63
N ALA A 68 8.44 15.00 -6.38
CA ALA A 68 8.38 13.94 -7.39
C ALA A 68 8.11 12.57 -6.76
N ASP A 69 8.82 12.22 -5.68
CA ASP A 69 8.56 10.97 -4.95
C ASP A 69 7.15 10.95 -4.38
N PHE A 70 6.69 12.06 -3.79
CA PHE A 70 5.36 12.13 -3.22
C PHE A 70 4.26 12.00 -4.28
N ALA A 71 4.43 12.65 -5.43
CA ALA A 71 3.50 12.52 -6.55
C ALA A 71 3.49 11.09 -7.12
N ALA A 72 4.64 10.41 -7.16
CA ALA A 72 4.76 9.05 -7.68
C ALA A 72 4.09 7.98 -6.80
N ILE A 73 3.76 8.28 -5.53
CA ILE A 73 3.10 7.31 -4.62
C ILE A 73 1.83 6.72 -5.26
N ALA A 74 0.96 7.56 -5.85
CA ALA A 74 -0.26 7.09 -6.50
C ALA A 74 0.03 6.13 -7.67
N LEU A 75 1.07 6.39 -8.47
CA LEU A 75 1.49 5.47 -9.54
C LEU A 75 1.96 4.12 -8.96
N PHE A 76 2.68 4.15 -7.84
CA PHE A 76 3.13 2.92 -7.19
C PHE A 76 2.01 2.14 -6.49
N VAL A 77 0.84 2.72 -6.21
CA VAL A 77 -0.36 1.96 -5.77
C VAL A 77 -0.78 0.98 -6.88
N ILE A 78 -0.79 1.44 -8.13
CA ILE A 78 -1.09 0.62 -9.32
C ILE A 78 -0.02 -0.48 -9.48
N VAL A 79 1.26 -0.10 -9.44
CA VAL A 79 2.38 -1.06 -9.57
C VAL A 79 2.31 -2.14 -8.48
N ARG A 80 2.07 -1.75 -7.22
CA ARG A 80 1.93 -2.71 -6.11
C ARG A 80 0.74 -3.63 -6.32
N HIS A 81 -0.36 -3.14 -6.88
CA HIS A 81 -1.52 -3.96 -7.15
C HIS A 81 -1.28 -4.98 -8.27
N PHE A 82 -0.58 -4.59 -9.34
CA PHE A 82 -0.12 -5.53 -10.37
C PHE A 82 0.79 -6.62 -9.80
N TRP A 83 1.70 -6.26 -8.89
CA TRP A 83 2.52 -7.25 -8.19
C TRP A 83 1.65 -8.26 -7.42
N LEU A 84 0.61 -7.82 -6.69
CA LEU A 84 -0.29 -8.73 -5.97
C LEU A 84 -1.03 -9.67 -6.93
N MET A 85 -1.52 -9.15 -8.06
CA MET A 85 -2.18 -9.97 -9.07
C MET A 85 -1.22 -11.03 -9.64
N GLY A 86 0.03 -10.66 -9.89
CA GLY A 86 1.08 -11.57 -10.32
C GLY A 86 1.40 -12.63 -9.26
N GLU A 87 1.44 -12.26 -7.99
CA GLU A 87 1.68 -13.18 -6.87
C GLU A 87 0.59 -14.23 -6.76
N TYR A 88 -0.69 -13.83 -6.87
CA TYR A 88 -1.79 -14.80 -6.89
C TYR A 88 -1.73 -15.71 -8.12
N ALA A 89 -1.42 -15.16 -9.31
CA ALA A 89 -1.36 -15.93 -10.54
C ALA A 89 -0.17 -16.92 -10.55
N GLY A 90 0.99 -16.47 -10.03
CA GLY A 90 2.22 -17.26 -9.96
C GLY A 90 2.17 -18.40 -8.95
N ARG A 91 1.20 -18.39 -8.02
CA ARG A 91 1.02 -19.41 -6.99
C ARG A 91 -0.24 -20.24 -7.15
N ILE A 92 -0.84 -20.28 -8.34
CA ILE A 92 -2.05 -21.09 -8.59
C ILE A 92 -1.83 -22.57 -8.26
N ASP A 93 -0.63 -23.10 -8.44
CA ASP A 93 -0.25 -24.47 -8.10
C ASP A 93 -0.26 -24.76 -6.59
N VAL A 94 -0.03 -23.75 -5.75
CA VAL A 94 -0.01 -23.85 -4.28
C VAL A 94 -1.33 -23.38 -3.65
N TRP A 95 -1.90 -22.29 -4.14
CA TRP A 95 -3.08 -21.61 -3.57
C TRP A 95 -4.40 -21.97 -4.27
N GLY A 96 -4.32 -22.61 -5.43
CA GLY A 96 -5.47 -22.99 -6.24
C GLY A 96 -6.12 -21.82 -6.97
N THR A 97 -6.96 -22.14 -7.95
CA THR A 97 -7.67 -21.14 -8.78
C THR A 97 -8.71 -20.33 -8.01
N GLN A 98 -9.14 -20.81 -6.83
CA GLN A 98 -10.09 -20.11 -5.97
C GLN A 98 -9.53 -18.83 -5.35
N ALA A 99 -8.20 -18.63 -5.38
CA ALA A 99 -7.57 -17.37 -4.97
C ALA A 99 -7.83 -16.22 -5.96
N MET A 100 -8.21 -16.55 -7.21
CA MET A 100 -8.47 -15.57 -8.28
C MET A 100 -9.77 -15.89 -9.03
N PRO A 101 -10.94 -15.84 -8.38
CA PRO A 101 -12.21 -16.06 -9.07
C PRO A 101 -12.43 -14.93 -10.09
N THR A 102 -13.16 -15.21 -11.16
CA THR A 102 -13.46 -14.23 -12.23
C THR A 102 -14.08 -12.94 -11.69
N THR A 103 -14.92 -13.05 -10.66
CA THR A 103 -15.53 -11.88 -9.99
C THR A 103 -14.50 -10.98 -9.33
N TRP A 104 -13.43 -11.54 -8.76
CA TRP A 104 -12.33 -10.78 -8.20
C TRP A 104 -11.51 -10.11 -9.30
N LEU A 105 -11.17 -10.85 -10.37
CA LEU A 105 -10.44 -10.31 -11.51
C LEU A 105 -11.14 -9.10 -12.14
N GLN A 106 -12.46 -9.20 -12.34
CA GLN A 106 -13.25 -8.10 -12.89
C GLN A 106 -13.16 -6.83 -12.01
N LYS A 107 -13.26 -7.01 -10.69
CA LYS A 107 -13.13 -5.89 -9.75
C LYS A 107 -11.74 -5.24 -9.78
N GLN A 108 -10.67 -6.00 -10.05
CA GLN A 108 -9.33 -5.42 -10.13
C GLN A 108 -9.20 -4.49 -11.34
N VAL A 109 -9.86 -4.80 -12.47
CA VAL A 109 -9.91 -3.92 -13.64
C VAL A 109 -10.56 -2.58 -13.29
N ASP A 110 -11.69 -2.62 -12.57
CA ASP A 110 -12.40 -1.41 -12.14
C ASP A 110 -11.52 -0.54 -11.22
N LEU A 111 -10.81 -1.16 -10.27
CA LEU A 111 -9.90 -0.46 -9.35
C LEU A 111 -8.71 0.16 -10.10
N LEU A 112 -8.05 -0.62 -10.96
CA LEU A 112 -6.90 -0.14 -11.74
C LEU A 112 -7.28 1.03 -12.64
N THR A 113 -8.44 0.95 -13.30
CA THR A 113 -8.97 2.03 -14.15
C THR A 113 -9.25 3.30 -13.34
N ALA A 114 -9.88 3.16 -12.16
CA ALA A 114 -10.13 4.30 -11.28
C ALA A 114 -8.82 4.97 -10.82
N TRP A 115 -7.78 4.18 -10.58
CA TRP A 115 -6.49 4.68 -10.13
C TRP A 115 -5.65 5.35 -11.21
N GLU A 116 -5.94 5.20 -12.51
CA GLU A 116 -5.21 5.88 -13.58
C GLU A 116 -5.15 7.41 -13.40
N SER A 117 -6.22 7.98 -12.85
CA SER A 117 -6.34 9.41 -12.57
C SER A 117 -6.06 9.81 -11.12
N MET A 118 -5.71 8.84 -10.25
CA MET A 118 -5.50 9.08 -8.83
C MET A 118 -4.31 10.01 -8.61
N GLN A 119 -4.48 10.93 -7.65
CA GLN A 119 -3.40 11.71 -7.10
C GLN A 119 -3.12 11.29 -5.66
N THR A 120 -1.86 11.36 -5.25
CA THR A 120 -1.48 11.08 -3.86
C THR A 120 -2.26 11.99 -2.91
N PRO A 121 -3.03 11.45 -1.94
CA PRO A 121 -3.85 12.26 -1.07
C PRO A 121 -2.99 13.23 -0.24
N LYS A 122 -3.43 14.49 -0.22
CA LYS A 122 -2.83 15.59 0.54
C LYS A 122 -3.65 15.95 1.77
#